data_AF-A0AAE5A7M5-F1
#
_entry.id   AF-A0AAE5A7M5-F1
#
_cell.length_a   1.000
_cell.length_b   1.000
_cell.length_c   1.000
_cell.angle_alpha   90.00
_cell.angle_beta   90.00
_cell.angle_gamma   90.00
#
_symmetry.space_group_name_H-M   'P 1'
#
loop_
_entity.id
_entity.type
_entity.pdbx_description
1 polymer ?
#
loop_
_entity_poly.entity_id
_entity_poly.type
_entity_poly.pdbx_seq_one_letter_code
_entity_poly.pdbx_strand_id
1 'polypeptide(L)'
;MAPIHWWPFPGADTSNMRGIVPDRMATMYEEGMRSLSVQAPHAAAVMARGVLAFLVQERGSGEAKSQRNLYEKLKKMVEEGDIPPSFKEWVDVIRTTGNAGAHPDEYEEVSQDEAADRLSLAYGLIDQLYIQPDRVAKMKRARKVPKG
;
A
#
# COMPACT_ATOMS: atom_id res chain seq x y z
N MET A 1 -24.06 24.83 -4.69
CA MET A 1 -23.69 23.39 -4.75
C MET A 1 -23.36 22.96 -3.34
N ALA A 2 -24.14 22.08 -2.70
CA ALA A 2 -23.73 21.51 -1.42
C ALA A 2 -22.53 20.59 -1.67
N PRO A 3 -21.51 20.56 -0.80
CA PRO A 3 -20.42 19.61 -0.94
C PRO A 3 -20.99 18.20 -0.85
N ILE A 4 -20.68 17.36 -1.84
CA ILE A 4 -20.97 15.92 -1.77
C ILE A 4 -20.09 15.37 -0.66
N HIS A 5 -20.70 15.07 0.48
CA HIS A 5 -20.04 14.32 1.53
C HIS A 5 -20.10 12.84 1.13
N TRP A 6 -19.04 12.39 0.47
CA TRP A 6 -18.86 10.99 0.13
C TRP A 6 -18.51 10.21 1.39
N TRP A 7 -19.30 9.20 1.72
CA TRP A 7 -18.99 8.26 2.79
C TRP A 7 -18.04 7.19 2.24
N PRO A 8 -16.88 6.95 2.88
CA PRO A 8 -15.93 6.01 2.35
C PRO A 8 -16.52 4.60 2.28
N PHE A 9 -16.20 3.91 1.19
CA PHE A 9 -16.37 2.46 1.10
C PHE A 9 -15.67 1.81 2.31
N PRO A 10 -16.20 0.74 2.92
CA PRO A 10 -15.53 0.07 4.03
C PRO A 10 -14.06 -0.23 3.71
N GLY A 11 -13.14 0.26 4.54
CA GLY A 11 -11.68 0.16 4.32
C GLY A 11 -11.02 1.35 3.61
N ALA A 12 -11.79 2.27 3.03
CA ALA A 12 -11.26 3.49 2.39
C ALA A 12 -10.98 4.64 3.38
N ASP A 13 -11.28 4.44 4.68
CA ASP A 13 -10.90 5.39 5.72
C ASP A 13 -9.39 5.30 5.99
N THR A 14 -8.67 6.29 5.49
CA THR A 14 -7.23 6.48 5.67
C THR A 14 -6.90 7.56 6.70
N SER A 15 -7.86 7.97 7.53
CA SER A 15 -7.62 8.97 8.57
C SER A 15 -6.45 8.60 9.49
N ASN A 16 -6.24 7.31 9.73
CA ASN A 16 -5.12 6.76 10.49
C ASN A 16 -3.77 6.79 9.76
N MET A 17 -3.73 7.10 8.46
CA MET A 17 -2.50 7.26 7.67
C MET A 17 -1.96 8.69 7.71
N ARG A 18 -2.83 9.68 7.97
CA ARG A 18 -2.50 11.10 7.86
C ARG A 18 -1.31 11.49 8.75
N GLY A 19 -0.27 12.06 8.15
CA GLY A 19 0.95 12.48 8.85
C GLY A 19 1.84 11.33 9.33
N ILE A 20 1.52 10.09 8.98
CA ILE A 20 2.26 8.87 9.35
C ILE A 20 2.80 8.16 8.10
N VAL A 21 1.96 8.09 7.06
CA VAL A 21 2.29 7.48 5.76
C VAL A 21 2.54 8.60 4.74
N PRO A 22 3.53 8.46 3.84
CA PRO A 22 3.77 9.43 2.77
C PRO A 22 2.51 9.69 1.92
N ASP A 23 2.19 10.97 1.70
CA ASP A 23 0.91 11.40 1.11
C ASP A 23 0.60 10.74 -0.25
N ARG A 24 1.63 10.59 -1.11
CA ARG A 24 1.46 9.96 -2.42
C ARG A 24 1.08 8.49 -2.30
N MET A 25 1.60 7.80 -1.29
CA MET A 25 1.29 6.40 -1.03
C MET A 25 -0.12 6.23 -0.46
N ALA A 26 -0.51 7.09 0.49
CA ALA A 26 -1.87 7.11 1.02
C ALA A 26 -2.90 7.44 -0.07
N THR A 27 -2.63 8.45 -0.89
CA THR A 27 -3.49 8.84 -2.02
C THR A 27 -3.67 7.69 -3.01
N MET A 28 -2.59 6.96 -3.31
CA MET A 28 -2.63 5.81 -4.20
C MET A 28 -3.53 4.70 -3.64
N TYR A 29 -3.42 4.40 -2.34
CA TYR A 29 -4.31 3.45 -1.68
C TYR A 29 -5.79 3.91 -1.70
N GLU A 30 -6.05 5.17 -1.36
CA GLU A 30 -7.39 5.78 -1.41
C GLU A 30 -8.02 5.72 -2.81
N GLU A 31 -7.21 5.97 -3.84
CA GLU A 31 -7.66 5.87 -5.22
C GLU A 31 -8.07 4.44 -5.59
N GLY A 32 -7.28 3.44 -5.17
CA GLY A 32 -7.65 2.04 -5.37
C GLY A 32 -8.98 1.68 -4.70
N MET A 33 -9.18 2.12 -3.46
CA MET A 33 -10.46 1.92 -2.76
C MET A 33 -11.63 2.63 -3.44
N ARG A 34 -11.42 3.84 -3.99
CA ARG A 34 -12.44 4.53 -4.80
C ARG A 34 -12.72 3.79 -6.11
N SER A 35 -11.72 3.22 -6.76
CA SER A 35 -11.91 2.39 -7.97
C SER A 35 -12.80 1.18 -7.70
N LEU A 36 -12.65 0.50 -6.56
CA LEU A 36 -13.55 -0.58 -6.16
C LEU A 36 -15.01 -0.10 -6.00
N SER A 37 -15.20 1.08 -5.41
CA SER A 37 -16.55 1.63 -5.19
C SER A 37 -17.35 1.90 -6.47
N VAL A 38 -16.66 1.98 -7.62
CA VAL A 38 -17.25 2.17 -8.94
C VAL A 38 -17.07 0.95 -9.85
N GLN A 39 -16.79 -0.23 -9.26
CA GLN A 39 -16.61 -1.50 -9.96
C GLN A 39 -15.52 -1.46 -11.06
N ALA A 40 -14.37 -0.83 -10.77
CA ALA A 40 -13.22 -0.75 -11.66
C ALA A 40 -12.03 -1.57 -11.10
N PRO A 41 -12.02 -2.91 -11.26
CA PRO A 41 -11.08 -3.79 -10.56
C PRO A 41 -9.65 -3.70 -11.12
N HIS A 42 -9.51 -3.57 -12.44
CA HIS A 42 -8.21 -3.35 -13.09
C HIS A 42 -7.52 -2.08 -12.57
N ALA A 43 -8.27 -0.97 -12.47
CA ALA A 43 -7.76 0.27 -11.91
C ALA A 43 -7.33 0.09 -10.44
N ALA A 44 -8.18 -0.54 -9.62
CA ALA A 44 -7.87 -0.83 -8.23
C ALA A 44 -6.58 -1.67 -8.07
N ALA A 45 -6.38 -2.69 -8.91
CA ALA A 45 -5.17 -3.51 -8.92
C ALA A 45 -3.92 -2.71 -9.32
N VAL A 46 -4.02 -1.82 -10.30
CA VAL A 46 -2.94 -0.90 -10.67
C VAL A 46 -2.57 0.01 -9.51
N MET A 47 -3.55 0.53 -8.78
CA MET A 47 -3.32 1.38 -7.60
C MET A 47 -2.62 0.61 -6.47
N ALA A 48 -3.04 -0.63 -6.19
CA ALA A 48 -2.35 -1.48 -5.20
C ALA A 48 -0.86 -1.70 -5.55
N ARG A 49 -0.55 -1.92 -6.83
CA ARG A 49 0.85 -1.98 -7.31
C ARG A 49 1.57 -0.63 -7.19
N GLY A 50 0.85 0.47 -7.39
CA GLY A 50 1.36 1.83 -7.19
C GLY A 50 1.82 2.07 -5.75
N VAL A 51 1.11 1.52 -4.75
CA VAL A 51 1.53 1.57 -3.34
C VAL A 51 2.92 0.96 -3.16
N LEU A 52 3.19 -0.20 -3.78
CA LEU A 52 4.52 -0.84 -3.73
C LEU A 52 5.59 0.02 -4.41
N ALA A 53 5.25 0.68 -5.53
CA ALA A 53 6.20 1.57 -6.20
C ALA A 53 6.59 2.75 -5.31
N PHE A 54 5.62 3.36 -4.61
CA PHE A 54 5.91 4.41 -3.64
C PHE A 54 6.66 3.88 -2.42
N LEU A 55 6.34 2.69 -1.92
CA LEU A 55 7.09 2.06 -0.85
C LEU A 55 8.59 1.95 -1.19
N VAL A 56 8.92 1.55 -2.42
CA VAL A 56 10.30 1.52 -2.91
C VAL A 56 10.93 2.91 -2.95
N GLN A 57 10.20 3.94 -3.40
CA GLN A 57 10.75 5.31 -3.43
C GLN A 57 11.01 5.87 -2.03
N GLU A 58 10.13 5.58 -1.09
CA GLU A 58 10.20 6.13 0.27
C GLU A 58 11.22 5.39 1.13
N ARG A 59 11.28 4.05 1.03
CA ARG A 59 12.11 3.22 1.93
C ARG A 59 13.25 2.47 1.27
N GLY A 60 13.20 2.26 -0.05
CA GLY A 60 14.23 1.51 -0.74
C GLY A 60 15.59 2.17 -0.61
N SER A 61 16.62 1.34 -0.38
CA SER A 61 18.02 1.74 -0.47
C SER A 61 18.36 2.26 -1.88
N GLY A 62 19.53 2.88 -2.02
CA GLY A 62 20.03 3.30 -3.34
C GLY A 62 20.15 2.13 -4.32
N GLU A 63 20.56 0.95 -3.83
CA GLU A 63 20.66 -0.28 -4.61
C GLU A 63 19.29 -0.84 -4.98
N ALA A 64 18.32 -0.81 -4.06
CA ALA A 64 16.96 -1.22 -4.36
C ALA A 64 16.34 -0.30 -5.43
N LYS A 65 16.54 1.02 -5.33
CA LYS A 65 15.98 2.00 -6.27
C LYS A 65 16.57 1.89 -7.68
N SER A 66 17.82 1.47 -7.81
CA SER A 66 18.54 1.35 -9.08
C SER A 66 18.21 0.08 -9.88
N GLN A 67 17.50 -0.89 -9.30
CA GLN A 67 17.11 -2.10 -10.04
C GLN A 67 16.19 -1.79 -11.23
N ARG A 68 16.15 -2.70 -12.21
CA ARG A 68 15.53 -2.42 -13.50
C ARG A 68 14.01 -2.37 -13.43
N ASN A 69 13.40 -3.27 -12.67
CA ASN A 69 11.94 -3.42 -12.59
C ASN A 69 11.47 -3.57 -11.15
N LEU A 70 10.16 -3.33 -10.91
CA LEU A 70 9.58 -3.32 -9.57
C LEU A 70 9.80 -4.65 -8.82
N TYR A 71 9.82 -5.78 -9.51
CA TYR A 71 10.12 -7.08 -8.90
C TYR A 71 11.53 -7.10 -8.29
N GLU A 72 12.54 -6.73 -9.06
CA GLU A 72 13.93 -6.68 -8.59
C GLU A 72 14.09 -5.66 -7.44
N LYS A 73 13.41 -4.50 -7.51
CA LYS A 73 13.43 -3.50 -6.43
C LYS A 73 12.90 -4.07 -5.11
N LEU A 74 11.71 -4.70 -5.15
CA LEU A 74 11.06 -5.27 -3.97
C LEU A 74 11.85 -6.47 -3.42
N LYS A 75 12.38 -7.31 -4.31
CA LYS A 75 13.25 -8.43 -3.93
C LYS A 75 14.46 -7.91 -3.15
N LYS A 76 15.12 -6.86 -3.64
CA LYS A 76 16.27 -6.23 -2.97
C LYS A 76 15.89 -5.67 -1.59
N MET A 77 14.74 -5.01 -1.46
CA MET A 77 14.25 -4.54 -0.15
C MET A 77 13.95 -5.67 0.84
N VAL A 78 13.52 -6.84 0.36
CA VAL A 78 13.35 -8.03 1.21
C VAL A 78 14.70 -8.60 1.64
N GLU A 79 15.66 -8.70 0.71
CA GLU A 79 17.03 -9.14 0.99
C GLU A 79 17.74 -8.24 2.01
N GLU A 80 17.47 -6.93 1.96
CA GLU A 80 18.02 -5.91 2.88
C GLU A 80 17.27 -5.83 4.22
N GLY A 81 16.10 -6.46 4.32
CA GLY A 81 15.27 -6.46 5.54
C GLY A 81 14.40 -5.21 5.71
N ASP A 82 14.39 -4.29 4.76
CA ASP A 82 13.46 -3.14 4.74
C ASP A 82 12.00 -3.58 4.64
N ILE A 83 11.76 -4.68 3.92
CA ILE A 83 10.51 -5.43 3.93
C ILE A 83 10.78 -6.77 4.62
N PRO A 84 10.10 -7.09 5.74
CA PRO A 84 10.34 -8.36 6.42
C PRO A 84 10.05 -9.55 5.49
N PRO A 85 10.86 -10.63 5.52
CA PRO A 85 10.71 -11.79 4.62
C PRO A 85 9.32 -12.42 4.63
N SER A 86 8.60 -12.35 5.75
CA SER A 86 7.21 -12.80 5.89
C SER A 86 6.23 -12.12 4.92
N PHE A 87 6.56 -10.94 4.40
CA PHE A 87 5.73 -10.18 3.46
C PHE A 87 6.12 -10.38 2.00
N LYS A 88 7.13 -11.21 1.70
CA LYS A 88 7.61 -11.45 0.33
C LYS A 88 6.47 -11.93 -0.59
N GLU A 89 5.67 -12.88 -0.12
CA GLU A 89 4.55 -13.40 -0.90
C GLU A 89 3.48 -12.33 -1.17
N TRP A 90 3.23 -11.45 -0.19
CA TRP A 90 2.25 -10.37 -0.34
C TRP A 90 2.67 -9.39 -1.43
N VAL A 91 3.94 -8.96 -1.43
CA VAL A 91 4.45 -8.04 -2.46
C VAL A 91 4.47 -8.68 -3.84
N ASP A 92 4.74 -9.98 -3.93
CA ASP A 92 4.71 -10.72 -5.19
C ASP A 92 3.28 -10.80 -5.75
N VAL A 93 2.29 -11.15 -4.92
CA VAL A 93 0.88 -11.27 -5.30
C VAL A 93 0.27 -9.93 -5.71
N ILE A 94 0.55 -8.84 -4.97
CA ILE A 94 0.08 -7.50 -5.34
C ILE A 94 0.66 -7.08 -6.69
N ARG A 95 1.96 -7.32 -6.91
CA ARG A 95 2.64 -6.93 -8.15
C ARG A 95 2.10 -7.66 -9.37
N THR A 96 1.86 -8.97 -9.29
CA THR A 96 1.40 -9.76 -10.44
C THR A 96 -0.01 -9.38 -10.85
N THR A 97 -0.94 -9.21 -9.91
CA THR A 97 -2.31 -8.77 -10.23
C THR A 97 -2.34 -7.32 -10.74
N GLY A 98 -1.48 -6.43 -10.25
CA GLY A 98 -1.38 -5.08 -10.80
C GLY A 98 -0.85 -5.03 -12.24
N ASN A 99 -0.04 -6.01 -12.65
CA ASN A 99 0.35 -6.15 -14.06
C ASN A 99 -0.86 -6.56 -14.92
N ALA A 100 -1.70 -7.49 -14.44
CA ALA A 100 -2.95 -7.86 -15.11
C ALA A 100 -3.94 -6.69 -15.21
N GLY A 101 -3.95 -5.83 -14.19
CA GLY A 101 -4.69 -4.56 -14.22
C GLY A 101 -4.24 -3.61 -15.34
N ALA A 102 -2.94 -3.54 -15.63
CA ALA A 102 -2.37 -2.61 -16.60
C ALA A 102 -2.30 -3.16 -18.04
N HIS A 103 -2.26 -4.48 -18.19
CA HIS A 103 -2.10 -5.18 -19.47
C HIS A 103 -3.19 -6.25 -19.64
N PRO A 104 -4.47 -5.86 -19.76
CA PRO A 104 -5.58 -6.81 -19.85
C PRO A 104 -5.56 -7.66 -21.13
N ASP A 105 -4.73 -7.31 -22.11
CA ASP A 105 -4.47 -8.09 -23.33
C ASP A 105 -3.47 -9.25 -23.12
N GLU A 106 -2.67 -9.20 -22.06
CA GLU A 106 -1.61 -10.18 -21.77
C GLU A 106 -1.95 -11.13 -20.60
N TYR A 107 -2.95 -10.79 -19.79
CA TYR A 107 -3.28 -11.49 -18.54
C TYR A 107 -4.79 -11.77 -18.41
N GLU A 108 -5.13 -12.65 -17.46
CA GLU A 108 -6.52 -12.90 -17.08
C GLU A 108 -7.19 -11.63 -16.51
N GLU A 109 -8.51 -11.57 -16.67
CA GLU A 109 -9.34 -10.49 -16.14
C GLU A 109 -9.22 -10.41 -14.62
N VAL A 110 -9.13 -9.20 -14.08
CA VAL A 110 -9.03 -9.00 -12.63
C VAL A 110 -10.43 -8.87 -12.06
N SER A 111 -10.82 -9.78 -11.18
CA SER A 111 -12.11 -9.71 -10.49
C SER A 111 -12.15 -8.62 -9.40
N GLN A 112 -13.36 -8.25 -8.96
CA GLN A 112 -13.56 -7.33 -7.83
C GLN A 112 -12.91 -7.86 -6.55
N ASP A 113 -13.10 -9.14 -6.25
CA ASP A 113 -12.59 -9.76 -5.03
C ASP A 113 -11.07 -9.82 -5.03
N GLU A 114 -10.45 -10.17 -6.15
CA GLU A 114 -8.99 -10.14 -6.27
C GLU A 114 -8.45 -8.73 -6.05
N ALA A 115 -9.03 -7.72 -6.71
CA ALA A 115 -8.58 -6.34 -6.53
C ALA A 115 -8.73 -5.87 -5.07
N ALA A 116 -9.82 -6.25 -4.40
CA ALA A 116 -10.05 -5.96 -2.98
C ALA A 116 -9.02 -6.64 -2.07
N ASP A 117 -8.71 -7.91 -2.31
CA ASP A 117 -7.68 -8.63 -1.57
C ASP A 117 -6.30 -7.97 -1.73
N ARG A 118 -5.97 -7.46 -2.93
CA ARG A 118 -4.68 -6.80 -3.16
C ARG A 118 -4.57 -5.47 -2.43
N LEU A 119 -5.65 -4.70 -2.37
CA LEU A 119 -5.70 -3.50 -1.55
C LEU A 119 -5.62 -3.84 -0.06
N SER A 120 -6.28 -4.90 0.40
CA SER A 120 -6.17 -5.38 1.77
C SER A 120 -4.71 -5.73 2.15
N LEU A 121 -4.01 -6.46 1.29
CA LEU A 121 -2.58 -6.77 1.49
C LEU A 121 -1.71 -5.51 1.45
N ALA A 122 -1.99 -4.57 0.54
CA ALA A 122 -1.28 -3.29 0.47
C ALA A 122 -1.48 -2.46 1.75
N TYR A 123 -2.69 -2.43 2.30
CA TYR A 123 -2.97 -1.82 3.60
C TYR A 123 -2.22 -2.53 4.72
N GLY A 124 -2.18 -3.87 4.73
CA GLY A 124 -1.40 -4.64 5.68
C GLY A 124 0.08 -4.27 5.68
N LEU A 125 0.68 -4.05 4.51
CA LEU A 125 2.05 -3.53 4.39
C LEU A 125 2.18 -2.11 4.98
N ILE A 126 1.25 -1.21 4.66
CA ILE A 126 1.24 0.16 5.21
C ILE A 126 1.14 0.12 6.74
N ASP A 127 0.23 -0.68 7.28
CA ASP A 127 -0.02 -0.81 8.71
C ASP A 127 1.25 -1.27 9.44
N GLN A 128 1.86 -2.35 8.96
CA GLN A 128 3.02 -2.95 9.61
C GLN A 128 4.28 -2.09 9.50
N LEU A 129 4.47 -1.40 8.37
CA LEU A 129 5.68 -0.62 8.12
C LEU A 129 5.62 0.82 8.65
N TYR A 130 4.42 1.40 8.80
CA TYR A 130 4.25 2.81 9.19
C TYR A 130 3.38 2.98 10.43
N ILE A 131 2.13 2.49 10.41
CA ILE A 131 1.12 2.80 11.42
C ILE A 131 1.47 2.16 12.77
N GLN A 132 1.83 0.88 12.78
CA GLN A 132 2.15 0.15 14.00
C GLN A 132 3.45 0.66 14.66
N PRO A 133 4.54 0.92 13.92
CA PRO A 133 5.72 1.58 14.47
C PRO A 133 5.42 2.95 15.11
N ASP A 134 4.63 3.80 14.45
CA ASP A 134 4.23 5.10 15.00
C ASP A 134 3.37 4.95 16.27
N ARG A 135 2.40 4.02 16.27
CA ARG A 135 1.58 3.69 17.45
C ARG A 135 2.46 3.30 18.64
N VAL A 136 3.42 2.40 18.44
CA VAL A 136 4.36 1.99 19.48
C VAL A 136 5.23 3.16 19.96
N ALA A 137 5.69 4.01 19.05
CA ALA A 137 6.48 5.20 19.40
C ALA A 137 5.68 6.18 20.28
N LYS A 138 4.42 6.45 19.92
CA LYS A 138 3.49 7.27 20.72
C LYS A 138 3.26 6.70 22.12
N MET A 139 3.00 5.39 22.23
CA MET A 139 2.84 4.73 23.53
C MET A 139 4.09 4.85 24.42
N LYS A 140 5.28 4.67 23.83
CA LYS A 140 6.55 4.84 24.55
C LYS A 140 6.76 6.27 25.05
N ARG A 141 6.36 7.29 24.27
CA ARG A 141 6.44 8.70 24.68
C ARG A 141 5.47 9.03 25.81
N ALA A 142 4.23 8.56 25.73
CA ALA A 142 3.21 8.78 26.77
C ALA A 142 3.64 8.20 28.13
N ARG A 143 4.28 7.03 28.15
CA ARG A 143 4.79 6.40 29.39
C ARG A 143 5.94 7.17 30.05
N LYS A 144 6.70 7.97 29.29
CA LYS A 144 7.86 8.73 29.80
C LYS A 144 7.48 10.05 30.48
N VAL A 145 6.21 10.46 30.46
CA VAL A 145 5.75 11.64 31.18
C VAL A 145 5.79 11.32 32.69
N PRO A 146 6.62 12.00 33.50
CA PRO A 146 6.70 11.74 34.93
C PRO A 146 5.34 11.99 35.58
N LYS A 147 4.96 11.16 36.57
CA LYS A 147 3.96 11.60 37.54
C LYS A 147 4.62 12.74 38.33
N GLY A 148 4.04 13.93 38.24
CA GLY A 148 4.40 15.06 39.08
C GLY A 148 4.27 14.72 40.56
#